data_AF-A0A7S3JAL9-F1
#
_entry.id   AF-A0A7S3JAL9-F1
#
_cell.length_a   1.000
_cell.length_b   1.000
_cell.length_c   1.000
_cell.angle_alpha   90.00
_cell.angle_beta   90.00
_cell.angle_gamma   90.00
#
_symmetry.space_group_name_H-M   'P 1'
#
loop_
_entity.id
_entity.type
_entity.pdbx_description
1 polymer ?
#
loop_
_entity_poly.entity_id
_entity_poly.type
_entity_poly.pdbx_seq_one_letter_code
_entity_poly.pdbx_strand_id
1 'polypeptide(L)'
;ENEYKVITVYGGVSIDDQTRELRSGVEFFVGTTGRVLDHIERGNIDFTGIKSVCLDEADQMLNMGFQEDVEKIMNNIKQVCKERPQFLLFSATVPHWVKDVARKNLSPHYKFVDLVKDLKNKTSQTVQHLAINCPYFNRTSTLADILLCYGGLHGKTIVFAQTKADANSVMLADKVTHDVEVLHGDIAQNQREVTLKRFREGKFNVLVATDVASRGLDIPNVDLVIQLEPPKDVETYIHRSGRTARAGKQGTCITFFTKKQEGYIKLIETKAGIKLKKIGAPQPQDIIKSSAKEVIKGFEKVDDEVLELFEETAQQLIESKGALKAVSLALAYISGTTEKIKKRSLLTGQELFVTFSLQTNEEFRGVSYVWGILKRLLPQNITDAI
;
A
#
# COMPACT_ATOMS: atom_id res chain seq x y z
N GLU A 1 11.51 -32.50 18.19
CA GLU A 1 10.19 -31.84 18.24
C GLU A 1 9.38 -32.35 17.05
N ASN A 2 8.11 -32.73 17.24
CA ASN A 2 7.28 -33.19 16.13
C ASN A 2 6.93 -31.98 15.25
N GLU A 3 7.69 -31.77 14.19
CA GLU A 3 7.42 -30.75 13.18
C GLU A 3 6.23 -31.20 12.34
N TYR A 4 5.14 -30.42 12.34
CA TYR A 4 3.99 -30.70 11.48
C TYR A 4 4.36 -30.44 10.03
N LYS A 5 4.00 -31.35 9.12
CA LYS A 5 4.13 -31.13 7.68
C LYS A 5 2.99 -30.23 7.22
N VAL A 6 3.38 -29.11 6.63
CA VAL A 6 2.47 -28.12 6.06
C VAL A 6 2.75 -28.02 4.57
N ILE A 7 1.70 -28.03 3.74
CA ILE A 7 1.80 -27.76 2.31
C ILE A 7 0.96 -26.53 1.92
N THR A 8 1.49 -25.76 0.99
CA THR A 8 0.78 -24.66 0.32
C THR A 8 0.45 -25.01 -1.12
N VAL A 9 -0.81 -24.91 -1.52
CA VAL A 9 -1.34 -25.36 -2.81
C VAL A 9 -1.99 -24.21 -3.56
N TYR A 10 -1.28 -23.67 -4.54
CA TYR A 10 -1.71 -22.50 -5.30
C TYR A 10 -1.34 -22.58 -6.79
N GLY A 11 -1.98 -21.73 -7.60
CA GLY A 11 -1.73 -21.63 -9.03
C GLY A 11 -0.38 -20.96 -9.38
N GLY A 12 0.06 -21.08 -10.63
CA GLY A 12 1.31 -20.46 -11.10
C GLY A 12 2.60 -21.24 -10.80
N VAL A 13 2.48 -22.42 -10.18
CA VAL A 13 3.55 -23.40 -9.98
C VAL A 13 3.12 -24.79 -10.48
N SER A 14 4.09 -25.70 -10.59
CA SER A 14 3.91 -27.08 -11.05
C SER A 14 2.91 -27.84 -10.17
N ILE A 15 1.86 -28.40 -10.79
CA ILE A 15 0.88 -29.24 -10.09
C ILE A 15 1.48 -30.61 -9.70
N ASP A 16 2.45 -31.09 -10.47
CA ASP A 16 3.06 -32.41 -10.23
C ASP A 16 3.93 -32.41 -8.98
N ASP A 17 4.59 -31.28 -8.69
CA ASP A 17 5.39 -31.13 -7.47
C ASP A 17 4.47 -31.06 -6.24
N GLN A 18 3.39 -30.27 -6.30
CA GLN A 18 2.35 -30.27 -5.25
C GLN A 18 1.73 -31.66 -5.06
N THR A 19 1.50 -32.41 -6.15
CA THR A 19 0.95 -33.77 -6.10
C THR A 19 1.91 -34.74 -5.39
N ARG A 20 3.21 -34.63 -5.65
CA ARG A 20 4.24 -35.46 -5.01
C ARG A 20 4.29 -35.22 -3.50
N GLU A 21 4.23 -33.97 -3.08
CA GLU A 21 4.20 -33.60 -1.67
C GLU A 21 2.92 -34.07 -0.97
N LEU A 22 1.74 -33.86 -1.59
CA LEU A 22 0.46 -34.36 -1.06
C LEU A 22 0.48 -35.88 -0.85
N ARG A 23 1.05 -36.64 -1.78
CA ARG A 23 1.18 -38.11 -1.67
C ARG A 23 2.09 -38.57 -0.53
N SER A 24 2.99 -37.71 -0.05
CA SER A 24 3.86 -38.03 1.09
C SER A 24 3.17 -37.97 2.45
N GLY A 25 1.89 -37.56 2.47
CA GLY A 25 1.10 -37.35 3.68
C GLY A 25 1.39 -36.00 4.31
N VAL A 26 0.33 -35.26 4.67
CA VAL A 26 0.41 -33.89 5.19
C VAL A 26 -0.58 -33.71 6.34
N GLU A 27 -0.17 -33.01 7.40
CA GLU A 27 -1.07 -32.67 8.52
C GLU A 27 -1.84 -31.37 8.31
N PHE A 28 -1.23 -30.35 7.70
CA PHE A 28 -1.87 -29.07 7.40
C PHE A 28 -1.77 -28.70 5.92
N PHE A 29 -2.91 -28.31 5.36
CA PHE A 29 -3.03 -27.91 3.96
C PHE A 29 -3.61 -26.50 3.89
N VAL A 30 -2.95 -25.62 3.14
CA VAL A 30 -3.43 -24.26 2.83
C VAL A 30 -3.42 -24.11 1.32
N GLY A 31 -4.52 -23.65 0.72
CA GLY A 31 -4.53 -23.49 -0.73
C GLY A 31 -5.53 -22.50 -1.28
N THR A 32 -5.26 -22.02 -2.49
CA THR A 32 -6.15 -21.12 -3.23
C THR A 32 -7.24 -21.93 -3.93
N THR A 33 -8.48 -21.46 -3.86
CA THR A 33 -9.69 -22.20 -4.26
C THR A 33 -9.56 -22.96 -5.58
N GLY A 34 -9.19 -22.30 -6.68
CA GLY A 34 -9.08 -22.96 -7.99
C GLY A 34 -8.08 -24.11 -8.01
N ARG A 35 -6.89 -23.94 -7.42
CA ARG A 35 -5.87 -25.02 -7.38
C ARG A 35 -6.31 -26.18 -6.49
N VAL A 36 -6.98 -25.89 -5.36
CA VAL A 36 -7.54 -26.94 -4.50
C VAL A 36 -8.54 -27.78 -5.30
N LEU A 37 -9.43 -27.13 -6.05
CA LEU A 37 -10.40 -27.83 -6.90
C LEU A 37 -9.73 -28.69 -7.97
N ASP A 38 -8.68 -28.19 -8.65
CA ASP A 38 -7.90 -28.98 -9.62
C ASP A 38 -7.38 -30.29 -9.01
N HIS A 39 -6.86 -30.24 -7.77
CA HIS A 39 -6.35 -31.42 -7.08
C HIS A 39 -7.47 -32.38 -6.65
N ILE A 40 -8.63 -31.87 -6.26
CA ILE A 40 -9.81 -32.69 -5.94
C ILE A 40 -10.27 -33.43 -7.20
N GLU A 41 -10.42 -32.73 -8.32
CA GLU A 41 -10.88 -33.31 -9.60
C GLU A 41 -9.92 -34.37 -10.13
N ARG A 42 -8.62 -34.24 -9.84
CA ARG A 42 -7.59 -35.24 -10.18
C ARG A 42 -7.44 -36.38 -9.17
N GLY A 43 -8.17 -36.33 -8.05
CA GLY A 43 -8.07 -37.34 -6.98
C GLY A 43 -6.74 -37.30 -6.22
N ASN A 44 -6.07 -36.15 -6.18
CA ASN A 44 -4.78 -35.97 -5.53
C ASN A 44 -4.88 -35.67 -4.02
N ILE A 45 -6.07 -35.31 -3.53
CA ILE A 45 -6.30 -34.99 -2.12
C ILE A 45 -7.35 -35.95 -1.54
N ASP A 46 -7.05 -36.49 -0.37
CA ASP A 46 -7.98 -37.25 0.45
C ASP A 46 -8.37 -36.43 1.68
N PHE A 47 -9.66 -36.05 1.77
CA PHE A 47 -10.20 -35.32 2.92
C PHE A 47 -10.84 -36.22 3.97
N THR A 48 -10.82 -37.55 3.83
CA THR A 48 -11.50 -38.46 4.79
C THR A 48 -11.04 -38.28 6.24
N GLY A 49 -9.78 -37.88 6.45
CA GLY A 49 -9.19 -37.61 7.76
C GLY A 49 -9.24 -36.15 8.23
N ILE A 50 -9.88 -35.23 7.48
CA ILE A 50 -9.85 -33.80 7.82
C ILE A 50 -10.65 -33.53 9.10
N LYS A 51 -10.03 -32.82 10.05
CA LYS A 51 -10.66 -32.48 11.33
C LYS A 51 -11.19 -31.05 11.37
N SER A 52 -10.57 -30.16 10.60
CA SER A 52 -10.88 -28.74 10.61
C SER A 52 -10.73 -28.14 9.22
N VAL A 53 -11.61 -27.20 8.88
CA VAL A 53 -11.57 -26.45 7.62
C VAL A 53 -11.71 -24.97 7.94
N CYS A 54 -10.84 -24.16 7.36
CA CYS A 54 -10.85 -22.72 7.51
C CYS A 54 -11.05 -22.06 6.15
N LEU A 55 -12.05 -21.17 6.04
CA LEU A 55 -12.12 -20.20 4.96
C LEU A 55 -11.62 -18.86 5.48
N ASP A 56 -10.51 -18.38 4.95
CA ASP A 56 -9.95 -17.06 5.24
C ASP A 56 -10.22 -16.09 4.08
N GLU A 57 -10.32 -14.80 4.38
CA GLU A 57 -10.68 -13.73 3.42
C GLU A 57 -11.90 -14.10 2.53
N ALA A 58 -12.98 -14.63 3.13
CA ALA A 58 -14.10 -15.18 2.36
C ALA A 58 -14.75 -14.15 1.41
N ASP A 59 -14.88 -12.88 1.82
CA ASP A 59 -15.37 -11.81 0.94
C ASP A 59 -14.50 -11.59 -0.31
N GLN A 60 -13.20 -11.90 -0.28
CA GLN A 60 -12.33 -11.85 -1.45
C GLN A 60 -12.62 -13.00 -2.40
N MET A 61 -12.92 -14.19 -1.90
CA MET A 61 -13.32 -15.33 -2.75
C MET A 61 -14.58 -14.99 -3.56
N LEU A 62 -15.53 -14.28 -2.95
CA LEU A 62 -16.70 -13.72 -3.64
C LEU A 62 -16.29 -12.74 -4.74
N ASN A 63 -15.45 -11.76 -4.43
CA ASN A 63 -15.01 -10.74 -5.37
C ASN A 63 -14.21 -11.31 -6.56
N MET A 64 -13.58 -12.46 -6.38
CA MET A 64 -12.84 -13.17 -7.43
C MET A 64 -13.72 -14.12 -8.26
N GLY A 65 -15.00 -14.26 -7.91
CA GLY A 65 -15.92 -15.16 -8.62
C GLY A 65 -15.76 -16.63 -8.26
N PHE A 66 -15.07 -16.96 -7.16
CA PHE A 66 -14.83 -18.35 -6.73
C PHE A 66 -15.99 -18.97 -5.94
N GLN A 67 -17.19 -18.41 -6.06
CA GLN A 67 -18.35 -18.85 -5.28
C GLN A 67 -18.67 -20.32 -5.51
N GLU A 68 -18.74 -20.72 -6.78
CA GLU A 68 -19.05 -22.10 -7.18
C GLU A 68 -17.94 -23.07 -6.76
N ASP A 69 -16.68 -22.66 -6.91
CA ASP A 69 -15.53 -23.49 -6.57
C ASP A 69 -15.45 -23.77 -5.06
N VAL A 70 -15.71 -22.75 -4.23
CA VAL A 70 -15.82 -22.92 -2.77
C VAL A 70 -16.96 -23.89 -2.45
N GLU A 71 -18.13 -23.76 -3.08
CA GLU A 71 -19.25 -24.68 -2.85
C GLU A 71 -18.91 -26.12 -3.25
N LYS A 72 -18.23 -26.33 -4.38
CA LYS A 72 -17.76 -27.66 -4.81
C LYS A 72 -16.79 -28.28 -3.81
N ILE A 73 -15.78 -27.53 -3.37
CA ILE A 73 -14.80 -28.00 -2.36
C ILE A 73 -15.52 -28.39 -1.07
N MET A 74 -16.42 -27.52 -0.57
CA MET A 74 -17.16 -27.77 0.66
C MET A 74 -18.08 -29.00 0.57
N ASN A 75 -18.72 -29.21 -0.59
CA ASN A 75 -19.56 -30.38 -0.83
C ASN A 75 -18.73 -31.66 -0.89
N ASN A 76 -17.56 -31.63 -1.55
CA ASN A 76 -16.66 -32.78 -1.60
C ASN A 76 -16.22 -33.20 -0.19
N ILE A 77 -15.78 -32.25 0.64
CA ILE A 77 -15.41 -32.50 2.04
C ILE A 77 -16.57 -33.14 2.80
N LYS A 78 -17.79 -32.58 2.70
CA LYS A 78 -18.98 -33.12 3.38
C LYS A 78 -19.34 -34.54 2.94
N GLN A 79 -19.10 -34.89 1.68
CA GLN A 79 -19.43 -36.21 1.16
C GLN A 79 -18.46 -37.30 1.66
N VAL A 80 -17.18 -36.97 1.85
CA VAL A 80 -16.16 -37.95 2.22
C VAL A 80 -15.93 -38.07 3.73
N CYS A 81 -16.25 -37.04 4.50
CA CYS A 81 -16.04 -37.04 5.95
C CYS A 81 -17.16 -37.78 6.69
N LYS A 82 -16.80 -38.77 7.52
CA LYS A 82 -17.75 -39.49 8.38
C LYS A 82 -18.29 -38.61 9.51
N GLU A 83 -17.42 -37.77 10.06
CA GLU A 83 -17.76 -36.79 11.11
C GLU A 83 -17.69 -35.38 10.52
N ARG A 84 -18.51 -34.47 11.05
CA ARG A 84 -18.53 -33.09 10.57
C ARG A 84 -17.26 -32.37 11.04
N PRO A 85 -16.39 -31.89 10.14
CA PRO A 85 -15.18 -31.16 10.54
C PRO A 85 -15.55 -29.85 11.22
N GLN A 86 -14.67 -29.38 12.11
CA GLN A 86 -14.79 -28.05 12.69
C GLN A 86 -14.57 -27.01 11.59
N PHE A 87 -15.59 -26.18 11.34
CA PHE A 87 -15.52 -25.15 10.32
C PHE A 87 -15.24 -23.78 10.96
N LEU A 88 -14.28 -23.05 10.40
CA LEU A 88 -14.00 -21.67 10.76
C LEU A 88 -14.13 -20.79 9.50
N LEU A 89 -14.71 -19.61 9.67
CA LEU A 89 -14.85 -18.64 8.59
C LEU A 89 -14.38 -17.28 9.08
N PHE A 90 -13.41 -16.71 8.38
CA PHE A 90 -12.87 -15.39 8.60
C PHE A 90 -13.10 -14.53 7.37
N SER A 91 -13.56 -13.29 7.60
CA SER A 91 -13.86 -12.34 6.54
C SER A 91 -13.86 -10.94 7.11
N ALA A 92 -13.32 -9.97 6.37
CA ALA A 92 -13.34 -8.57 6.79
C ALA A 92 -14.75 -7.98 6.70
N THR A 93 -15.52 -8.41 5.70
CA THR A 93 -16.93 -8.06 5.51
C THR A 93 -17.82 -9.29 5.46
N VAL A 94 -19.13 -9.09 5.68
CA VAL A 94 -20.11 -10.19 5.74
C VAL A 94 -21.23 -9.98 4.71
N PRO A 95 -20.94 -10.04 3.41
CA PRO A 95 -21.96 -9.99 2.36
C PRO A 95 -22.89 -11.21 2.41
N HIS A 96 -24.01 -11.16 1.67
CA HIS A 96 -25.03 -12.22 1.71
C HIS A 96 -24.46 -13.61 1.45
N TRP A 97 -23.59 -13.73 0.44
CA TRP A 97 -22.93 -15.00 0.12
C TRP A 97 -22.09 -15.54 1.29
N VAL A 98 -21.34 -14.70 2.01
CA VAL A 98 -20.58 -15.15 3.20
C VAL A 98 -21.54 -15.65 4.29
N LYS A 99 -22.69 -15.00 4.49
CA LYS A 99 -23.73 -15.48 5.43
C LYS A 99 -24.30 -16.83 5.02
N ASP A 100 -24.49 -17.05 3.72
CA ASP A 100 -25.01 -18.32 3.21
C ASP A 100 -23.98 -19.43 3.36
N VAL A 101 -22.71 -19.18 3.03
CA VAL A 101 -21.61 -20.13 3.26
C VAL A 101 -21.51 -20.48 4.75
N ALA A 102 -21.59 -19.48 5.64
CA ALA A 102 -21.63 -19.68 7.08
C ALA A 102 -22.80 -20.59 7.49
N ARG A 103 -24.03 -20.26 7.09
CA ARG A 103 -25.24 -21.06 7.42
C ARG A 103 -25.19 -22.50 6.90
N LYS A 104 -24.69 -22.69 5.67
CA LYS A 104 -24.60 -24.01 5.03
C LYS A 104 -23.53 -24.90 5.64
N ASN A 105 -22.43 -24.34 6.16
CA ASN A 105 -21.23 -25.09 6.53
C ASN A 105 -20.90 -25.09 8.03
N LEU A 106 -21.22 -24.03 8.77
CA LEU A 106 -21.00 -23.96 10.23
C LEU A 106 -22.08 -24.73 11.02
N SER A 107 -21.73 -25.10 12.26
CA SER A 107 -22.68 -25.67 13.23
C SER A 107 -23.90 -24.75 13.42
N PRO A 108 -25.12 -25.26 13.65
CA PRO A 108 -26.30 -24.45 13.94
C PRO A 108 -26.12 -23.43 15.08
N HIS A 109 -25.19 -23.70 16.01
CA HIS A 109 -24.89 -22.84 17.16
C HIS A 109 -23.50 -22.17 17.06
N TYR A 110 -23.06 -21.81 15.85
CA TYR A 110 -21.78 -21.14 15.67
C TYR A 110 -21.75 -19.79 16.40
N LYS A 111 -20.59 -19.46 16.96
CA LYS A 111 -20.35 -18.14 17.56
C LYS A 111 -20.00 -17.16 16.45
N PHE A 112 -20.74 -16.06 16.36
CA PHE A 112 -20.42 -14.94 15.48
C PHE A 112 -19.70 -13.86 16.29
N VAL A 113 -18.44 -13.60 15.95
CA VAL A 113 -17.63 -12.56 16.60
C VAL A 113 -17.47 -11.42 15.60
N ASP A 114 -18.09 -10.27 15.90
CA ASP A 114 -18.03 -9.07 15.07
C ASP A 114 -17.16 -8.03 15.75
N LEU A 115 -15.90 -7.96 15.32
CA LEU A 115 -14.96 -6.97 15.83
C LEU A 115 -15.32 -5.55 15.36
N VAL A 116 -16.08 -5.39 14.27
CA VAL A 116 -16.39 -4.09 13.64
C VAL A 116 -17.48 -3.32 14.38
N LYS A 117 -18.44 -4.00 14.99
CA LYS A 117 -19.46 -3.34 15.83
C LYS A 117 -18.85 -2.59 17.01
N ASP A 118 -17.78 -3.10 17.59
CA ASP A 118 -17.01 -2.41 18.63
C ASP A 118 -16.04 -1.35 18.04
N LEU A 119 -15.76 -1.41 16.73
CA LEU A 119 -14.93 -0.47 15.98
C LEU A 119 -15.66 0.80 15.50
N LYS A 120 -16.99 0.96 15.69
CA LYS A 120 -17.62 2.28 15.50
C LYS A 120 -16.98 3.38 16.36
N ASN A 121 -16.26 3.00 17.42
CA ASN A 121 -15.39 3.86 18.23
C ASN A 121 -13.89 3.63 18.04
N LYS A 122 -13.46 2.68 17.19
CA LYS A 122 -12.07 2.21 17.10
C LYS A 122 -11.62 1.88 15.68
N THR A 123 -12.20 2.42 14.60
CA THR A 123 -11.51 2.40 13.29
C THR A 123 -10.10 2.95 13.51
N SER A 124 -9.14 2.02 13.48
CA SER A 124 -7.73 2.14 13.83
C SER A 124 -7.23 3.57 14.04
N GLN A 125 -7.23 4.07 15.28
CA GLN A 125 -6.61 5.38 15.61
C GLN A 125 -5.12 5.43 15.23
N THR A 126 -4.51 4.29 14.87
CA THR A 126 -3.11 4.18 14.53
C THR A 126 -2.81 4.43 13.05
N VAL A 127 -3.79 4.32 12.14
CA VAL A 127 -3.58 4.66 10.72
C VAL A 127 -3.97 6.11 10.45
N GLN A 128 -3.01 6.92 10.02
CA GLN A 128 -3.28 8.25 9.48
C GLN A 128 -3.69 8.12 8.01
N HIS A 129 -4.94 8.46 7.69
CA HIS A 129 -5.46 8.45 6.33
C HIS A 129 -5.40 9.84 5.68
N LEU A 130 -4.64 9.95 4.60
CA LEU A 130 -4.40 11.18 3.85
C LEU A 130 -4.86 11.02 2.40
N ALA A 131 -5.32 12.11 1.79
CA ALA A 131 -5.71 12.12 0.38
C ALA A 131 -5.08 13.31 -0.36
N ILE A 132 -4.55 13.07 -1.56
CA ILE A 132 -3.90 14.10 -2.39
C ILE A 132 -4.58 14.15 -3.76
N ASN A 133 -5.02 15.34 -4.14
CA ASN A 133 -5.52 15.58 -5.50
C ASN A 133 -4.33 15.60 -6.46
N CYS A 134 -4.11 14.48 -7.15
CA CYS A 134 -2.95 14.27 -8.02
C CYS A 134 -3.40 13.86 -9.42
N PRO A 135 -3.31 14.78 -10.40
CA PRO A 135 -3.47 14.44 -11.82
C PRO A 135 -2.48 13.34 -12.24
N TYR A 136 -2.89 12.48 -13.18
CA TYR A 136 -2.08 11.33 -13.66
C TYR A 136 -0.65 11.72 -14.06
N PHE A 137 -0.50 12.80 -14.82
CA PHE A 137 0.79 13.27 -15.31
C PHE A 137 1.76 13.75 -14.20
N ASN A 138 1.26 14.02 -12.99
CA ASN A 138 2.06 14.44 -11.83
C ASN A 138 2.30 13.31 -10.82
N ARG A 139 1.77 12.09 -11.05
CA ARG A 139 1.79 11.04 -10.02
C ARG A 139 3.19 10.55 -9.68
N THR A 140 4.04 10.32 -10.68
CA THR A 140 5.40 9.81 -10.47
C THR A 140 6.27 10.83 -9.72
N SER A 141 6.19 12.12 -10.05
CA SER A 141 6.89 13.17 -9.30
C SER A 141 6.36 13.32 -7.89
N THR A 142 5.04 13.36 -7.71
CA THR A 142 4.41 13.47 -6.39
C THR A 142 4.73 12.23 -5.53
N LEU A 143 4.79 11.04 -6.13
CA LEU A 143 5.19 9.81 -5.45
C LEU A 143 6.63 9.91 -4.93
N ALA A 144 7.57 10.34 -5.76
CA ALA A 144 8.97 10.52 -5.35
C ALA A 144 9.10 11.44 -4.13
N ASP A 145 8.39 12.58 -4.15
CA ASP A 145 8.40 13.53 -3.04
C ASP A 145 7.81 12.94 -1.76
N ILE A 146 6.78 12.11 -1.88
CA ILE A 146 6.16 11.45 -0.75
C ILE A 146 7.05 10.39 -0.15
N LEU A 147 7.76 9.61 -0.98
CA LEU A 147 8.73 8.64 -0.49
C LEU A 147 9.82 9.33 0.35
N LEU A 148 10.31 10.50 -0.10
CA LEU A 148 11.27 11.31 0.65
C LEU A 148 10.70 11.91 1.95
N CYS A 149 9.44 12.32 1.96
CA CYS A 149 8.82 12.97 3.11
C CYS A 149 8.24 12.01 4.16
N TYR A 150 7.77 10.83 3.73
CA TYR A 150 7.00 9.90 4.56
C TYR A 150 7.60 8.49 4.62
N GLY A 151 8.42 8.10 3.65
CA GLY A 151 9.00 6.75 3.59
C GLY A 151 10.09 6.54 4.66
N GLY A 152 10.88 7.58 4.95
CA GLY A 152 12.04 7.48 5.84
C GLY A 152 13.17 6.63 5.24
N LEU A 153 14.40 6.75 5.76
CA LEU A 153 15.58 6.09 5.18
C LEU A 153 15.50 4.55 5.21
N HIS A 154 14.82 4.00 6.22
CA HIS A 154 14.70 2.55 6.45
C HIS A 154 13.24 2.08 6.55
N GLY A 155 12.29 2.97 6.27
CA GLY A 155 10.89 2.60 6.32
C GLY A 155 10.50 1.81 5.08
N LYS A 156 9.62 0.83 5.27
CA LYS A 156 9.08 0.03 4.17
C LYS A 156 7.83 0.69 3.64
N THR A 157 7.76 0.83 2.33
CA THR A 157 6.62 1.40 1.63
C THR A 157 6.02 0.39 0.66
N ILE A 158 4.70 0.30 0.62
CA ILE A 158 3.98 -0.35 -0.48
C ILE A 158 3.20 0.68 -1.29
N VAL A 159 3.29 0.56 -2.61
CA VAL A 159 2.59 1.40 -3.57
C VAL A 159 1.61 0.53 -4.36
N PHE A 160 0.32 0.76 -4.18
CA PHE A 160 -0.72 0.08 -4.93
C PHE A 160 -0.99 0.79 -6.26
N ALA A 161 -0.78 0.05 -7.35
CA ALA A 161 -1.04 0.48 -8.72
C ALA A 161 -2.24 -0.27 -9.30
N GLN A 162 -3.04 0.39 -10.14
CA GLN A 162 -4.24 -0.23 -10.73
C GLN A 162 -3.89 -1.17 -11.87
N THR A 163 -2.90 -0.80 -12.70
CA THR A 163 -2.49 -1.59 -13.86
C THR A 163 -1.01 -1.96 -13.78
N LYS A 164 -0.61 -3.00 -14.53
CA LYS A 164 0.79 -3.38 -14.70
C LYS A 164 1.62 -2.28 -15.35
N ALA A 165 1.01 -1.49 -16.24
CA ALA A 165 1.68 -0.38 -16.91
C ALA A 165 1.99 0.73 -15.91
N ASP A 166 1.04 1.08 -15.04
CA ASP A 166 1.27 2.05 -13.97
C ASP A 166 2.38 1.57 -13.02
N ALA A 167 2.34 0.29 -12.64
CA ALA A 167 3.34 -0.30 -11.76
C ALA A 167 4.76 -0.21 -12.36
N ASN A 168 4.91 -0.56 -13.64
CA ASN A 168 6.19 -0.48 -14.34
C ASN A 168 6.64 0.97 -14.59
N SER A 169 5.70 1.90 -14.80
CA SER A 169 6.03 3.32 -14.97
C SER A 169 6.69 3.94 -13.74
N VAL A 170 6.36 3.45 -12.54
CA VAL A 170 6.98 3.90 -11.28
C VAL A 170 8.44 3.45 -11.23
N MET A 171 8.72 2.22 -11.63
CA MET A 171 10.09 1.66 -11.65
C MET A 171 10.99 2.37 -12.67
N LEU A 172 10.42 2.84 -13.78
CA LEU A 172 11.16 3.55 -14.83
C LEU A 172 11.26 5.07 -14.59
N ALA A 173 10.70 5.59 -13.50
CA ALA A 173 10.67 7.02 -13.26
C ALA A 173 12.01 7.51 -12.69
N ASP A 174 12.75 8.30 -13.46
CA ASP A 174 14.03 8.90 -13.06
C ASP A 174 13.97 9.66 -11.73
N LYS A 175 12.79 10.22 -11.39
CA LYS A 175 12.57 10.97 -10.15
C LYS A 175 12.48 10.09 -8.90
N VAL A 176 12.20 8.79 -9.06
CA VAL A 176 12.10 7.86 -7.92
C VAL A 176 13.49 7.30 -7.63
N THR A 177 14.15 7.88 -6.63
CA THR A 177 15.53 7.54 -6.25
C THR A 177 15.65 6.34 -5.30
N HIS A 178 14.53 5.77 -4.88
CA HIS A 178 14.51 4.63 -3.95
C HIS A 178 14.66 3.32 -4.71
N ASP A 179 15.21 2.29 -4.06
CA ASP A 179 15.18 0.93 -4.61
C ASP A 179 13.73 0.43 -4.68
N VAL A 180 13.22 0.31 -5.90
CA VAL A 180 11.86 -0.13 -6.21
C VAL A 180 11.86 -1.48 -6.88
N GLU A 181 11.00 -2.39 -6.42
CA GLU A 181 10.62 -3.58 -7.19
C GLU A 181 9.11 -3.65 -7.40
N VAL A 182 8.71 -4.33 -8.49
CA VAL A 182 7.32 -4.41 -8.93
C VAL A 182 6.79 -5.84 -8.77
N LEU A 183 5.52 -5.96 -8.37
CA LEU A 183 4.74 -7.20 -8.35
C LEU A 183 3.43 -7.01 -9.12
N HIS A 184 3.27 -7.75 -10.22
CA HIS A 184 2.06 -7.75 -11.03
C HIS A 184 1.76 -9.13 -11.64
N GLY A 185 0.61 -9.26 -12.29
CA GLY A 185 0.09 -10.51 -12.87
C GLY A 185 1.07 -11.30 -13.73
N ASP A 186 1.85 -10.61 -14.58
CA ASP A 186 2.77 -11.27 -15.52
C ASP A 186 4.08 -11.77 -14.87
N ILE A 187 4.34 -11.46 -13.59
CA ILE A 187 5.54 -11.95 -12.89
C ILE A 187 5.28 -13.38 -12.42
N ALA A 188 6.16 -14.29 -12.81
CA ALA A 188 6.11 -15.70 -12.42
C ALA A 188 6.15 -15.86 -10.89
N GLN A 189 5.44 -16.85 -10.38
CA GLN A 189 5.20 -17.02 -8.95
C GLN A 189 6.50 -17.17 -8.14
N ASN A 190 7.47 -17.95 -8.62
CA ASN A 190 8.80 -18.07 -7.99
C ASN A 190 9.51 -16.72 -7.87
N GLN A 191 9.40 -15.86 -8.89
CA GLN A 191 9.99 -14.52 -8.84
C GLN A 191 9.27 -13.61 -7.83
N ARG A 192 7.94 -13.74 -7.69
CA ARG A 192 7.17 -13.00 -6.68
C ARG A 192 7.64 -13.34 -5.28
N GLU A 193 7.86 -14.62 -5.00
CA GLU A 193 8.34 -15.09 -3.70
C GLU A 193 9.76 -14.58 -3.38
N VAL A 194 10.66 -14.59 -4.37
CA VAL A 194 12.01 -14.02 -4.24
C VAL A 194 11.96 -12.52 -3.95
N THR A 195 11.18 -11.75 -4.72
CA THR A 195 11.03 -10.31 -4.51
C THR A 195 10.43 -10.00 -3.14
N LEU A 196 9.41 -10.74 -2.69
CA LEU A 196 8.85 -10.56 -1.35
C LEU A 196 9.83 -10.92 -0.24
N LYS A 197 10.62 -11.98 -0.40
CA LYS A 197 11.66 -12.34 0.56
C LYS A 197 12.67 -11.19 0.70
N ARG A 198 13.15 -10.65 -0.42
CA ARG A 198 14.06 -9.50 -0.46
C ARG A 198 13.44 -8.26 0.19
N PHE A 199 12.14 -8.02 0.01
CA PHE A 199 11.41 -6.94 0.69
C PHE A 199 11.35 -7.15 2.21
N ARG A 200 11.08 -8.38 2.67
CA ARG A 200 11.08 -8.73 4.11
C ARG A 200 12.46 -8.53 4.73
N GLU A 201 13.51 -8.90 4.01
CA GLU A 201 14.91 -8.73 4.42
C GLU A 201 15.40 -7.28 4.33
N GLY A 202 14.60 -6.36 3.80
CA GLY A 202 14.98 -4.94 3.67
C GLY A 202 16.07 -4.70 2.60
N LYS A 203 16.16 -5.57 1.59
CA LYS A 203 17.07 -5.38 0.44
C LYS A 203 16.65 -4.24 -0.47
N PHE A 204 15.39 -3.83 -0.38
CA PHE A 204 14.83 -2.64 -1.01
C PHE A 204 13.64 -2.17 -0.17
N ASN A 205 13.27 -0.90 -0.31
CA ASN A 205 12.33 -0.24 0.60
C ASN A 205 10.95 0.02 -0.01
N VAL A 206 10.83 0.00 -1.34
CA VAL A 206 9.57 0.34 -2.02
C VAL A 206 9.09 -0.83 -2.87
N LEU A 207 7.94 -1.39 -2.51
CA LEU A 207 7.28 -2.44 -3.27
C LEU A 207 6.08 -1.85 -4.02
N VAL A 208 6.07 -1.91 -5.35
CA VAL A 208 4.93 -1.50 -6.17
C VAL A 208 4.13 -2.73 -6.55
N ALA A 209 2.85 -2.80 -6.18
CA ALA A 209 2.03 -3.98 -6.42
C ALA A 209 0.67 -3.65 -7.04
N THR A 210 0.17 -4.54 -7.90
CA THR A 210 -1.25 -4.52 -8.30
C THR A 210 -2.09 -5.36 -7.34
N ASP A 211 -3.41 -5.15 -7.31
CA ASP A 211 -4.32 -5.94 -6.45
C ASP A 211 -4.22 -7.44 -6.73
N VAL A 212 -4.07 -7.81 -8.00
CA VAL A 212 -3.95 -9.23 -8.41
C VAL A 212 -2.70 -9.87 -7.83
N ALA A 213 -1.61 -9.10 -7.70
CA ALA A 213 -0.33 -9.61 -7.24
C ALA A 213 -0.09 -9.42 -5.74
N SER A 214 -0.94 -8.68 -5.03
CA SER A 214 -0.81 -8.46 -3.57
C SER A 214 -1.77 -9.32 -2.74
N ARG A 215 -2.77 -9.93 -3.37
CA ARG A 215 -3.70 -10.87 -2.72
C ARG A 215 -3.03 -12.21 -2.43
N GLY A 216 -3.29 -12.77 -1.26
CA GLY A 216 -2.74 -14.06 -0.83
C GLY A 216 -1.23 -14.07 -0.57
N LEU A 217 -0.55 -12.93 -0.68
CA LEU A 217 0.85 -12.78 -0.30
C LEU A 217 0.95 -12.16 1.09
N ASP A 218 1.72 -12.79 1.96
CA ASP A 218 2.08 -12.22 3.26
C ASP A 218 3.08 -11.07 3.05
N ILE A 219 2.51 -9.89 2.81
CA ILE A 219 3.22 -8.63 2.73
C ILE A 219 3.51 -8.17 4.16
N PRO A 220 4.78 -7.92 4.51
CA PRO A 220 5.16 -7.51 5.86
C PRO A 220 4.48 -6.18 6.24
N ASN A 221 4.37 -5.94 7.55
CA ASN A 221 3.91 -4.64 8.07
C ASN A 221 4.80 -3.53 7.52
N VAL A 222 4.20 -2.60 6.77
CA VAL A 222 4.89 -1.44 6.18
C VAL A 222 4.61 -0.18 6.98
N ASP A 223 5.50 0.81 6.90
CA ASP A 223 5.35 2.10 7.57
C ASP A 223 4.44 3.05 6.77
N LEU A 224 4.50 2.93 5.44
CA LEU A 224 3.76 3.75 4.50
C LEU A 224 3.03 2.90 3.46
N VAL A 225 1.74 3.19 3.29
CA VAL A 225 0.93 2.67 2.18
C VAL A 225 0.58 3.83 1.27
N ILE A 226 0.88 3.70 -0.03
CA ILE A 226 0.49 4.67 -1.05
C ILE A 226 -0.46 3.98 -2.01
N GLN A 227 -1.60 4.59 -2.29
CA GLN A 227 -2.53 4.13 -3.32
C GLN A 227 -2.49 5.15 -4.45
N LEU A 228 -2.00 4.77 -5.64
CA LEU A 228 -1.91 5.68 -6.78
C LEU A 228 -3.29 6.10 -7.30
N GLU A 229 -4.33 5.35 -6.92
CA GLU A 229 -5.73 5.61 -7.20
C GLU A 229 -6.62 5.13 -6.05
N PRO A 230 -7.79 5.75 -5.83
CA PRO A 230 -8.76 5.17 -4.92
C PRO A 230 -9.27 3.85 -5.53
N PRO A 231 -9.38 2.78 -4.74
CA PRO A 231 -10.03 1.56 -5.18
C PRO A 231 -11.52 1.81 -5.45
N LYS A 232 -12.13 0.94 -6.25
CA LYS A 232 -13.55 1.06 -6.63
C LYS A 232 -14.50 0.72 -5.48
N ASP A 233 -14.03 -0.13 -4.57
CA ASP A 233 -14.75 -0.63 -3.40
C ASP A 233 -13.99 -0.31 -2.11
N VAL A 234 -14.72 -0.35 -1.00
CA VAL A 234 -14.27 0.14 0.30
C VAL A 234 -13.46 -0.95 1.02
N GLU A 235 -13.80 -2.20 0.75
CA GLU A 235 -13.17 -3.41 1.25
C GLU A 235 -11.70 -3.45 0.81
N THR A 236 -11.45 -3.22 -0.47
CA THR A 236 -10.10 -3.11 -1.02
C THR A 236 -9.31 -1.97 -0.36
N TYR A 237 -9.93 -0.82 -0.09
CA TYR A 237 -9.27 0.27 0.63
C TYR A 237 -8.83 -0.16 2.04
N ILE A 238 -9.73 -0.80 2.79
CA ILE A 238 -9.46 -1.29 4.14
C ILE A 238 -8.33 -2.32 4.12
N HIS A 239 -8.34 -3.25 3.16
CA HIS A 239 -7.29 -4.27 3.03
C HIS A 239 -5.92 -3.70 2.65
N ARG A 240 -5.88 -2.70 1.76
CA ARG A 240 -4.64 -2.01 1.37
C ARG A 240 -4.10 -1.18 2.52
N SER A 241 -4.93 -0.36 3.15
CA SER A 241 -4.52 0.48 4.29
C SER A 241 -4.16 -0.34 5.54
N GLY A 242 -4.75 -1.50 5.73
CA GLY A 242 -4.40 -2.46 6.79
C GLY A 242 -3.06 -3.18 6.61
N ARG A 243 -2.28 -2.86 5.57
CA ARG A 243 -0.88 -3.32 5.43
C ARG A 243 0.08 -2.53 6.31
N THR A 244 -0.34 -1.37 6.81
CA THR A 244 0.39 -0.59 7.82
C THR A 244 -0.27 -0.66 9.19
N ALA A 245 0.37 -0.04 10.18
CA ALA A 245 -0.10 0.11 11.55
C ALA A 245 -0.45 -1.22 12.28
N ARG A 246 0.24 -2.32 11.93
CA ARG A 246 0.10 -3.58 12.67
C ARG A 246 0.94 -3.56 13.96
N ALA A 247 0.55 -4.40 14.92
CA ALA A 247 1.22 -4.55 16.22
C ALA A 247 1.36 -3.25 17.05
N GLY A 248 0.36 -2.36 16.98
CA GLY A 248 0.30 -1.15 17.82
C GLY A 248 1.14 0.03 17.35
N LYS A 249 1.87 -0.10 16.24
CA LYS A 249 2.60 1.01 15.60
C LYS A 249 1.63 1.95 14.87
N GLN A 250 2.01 3.23 14.76
CA GLN A 250 1.34 4.14 13.84
C GLN A 250 1.74 3.84 12.40
N GLY A 251 0.84 4.11 11.47
CA GLY A 251 1.06 3.91 10.04
C GLY A 251 0.43 5.01 9.23
N THR A 252 0.95 5.28 8.05
CA THR A 252 0.38 6.31 7.15
C THR A 252 -0.15 5.66 5.88
N CYS A 253 -1.37 6.03 5.49
CA CYS A 253 -1.95 5.64 4.22
C CYS A 253 -2.30 6.88 3.40
N ILE A 254 -1.64 7.06 2.25
CA ILE A 254 -1.86 8.19 1.34
C ILE A 254 -2.53 7.71 0.07
N THR A 255 -3.66 8.31 -0.28
CA THR A 255 -4.41 7.98 -1.50
C THR A 255 -4.40 9.15 -2.48
N PHE A 256 -3.90 8.90 -3.68
CA PHE A 256 -4.01 9.83 -4.79
C PHE A 256 -5.39 9.73 -5.41
N PHE A 257 -5.96 10.85 -5.82
CA PHE A 257 -7.20 10.90 -6.57
C PHE A 257 -7.18 12.05 -7.56
N THR A 258 -7.94 11.93 -8.64
CA THR A 258 -8.24 13.08 -9.52
C THR A 258 -9.56 13.72 -9.12
N LYS A 259 -9.85 14.94 -9.60
CA LYS A 259 -11.16 15.60 -9.39
C LYS A 259 -12.35 14.71 -9.76
N LYS A 260 -12.23 13.92 -10.84
CA LYS A 260 -13.28 12.98 -11.29
C LYS A 260 -13.51 11.82 -10.31
N GLN A 261 -12.49 11.49 -9.51
CA GLN A 261 -12.51 10.40 -8.53
C GLN A 261 -12.86 10.86 -7.11
N GLU A 262 -13.18 12.14 -6.91
CA GLU A 262 -13.53 12.67 -5.58
C GLU A 262 -14.79 12.01 -4.99
N GLY A 263 -15.70 11.52 -5.83
CA GLY A 263 -16.84 10.71 -5.40
C GLY A 263 -16.42 9.40 -4.71
N TYR A 264 -15.36 8.74 -5.17
CA TYR A 264 -14.85 7.52 -4.54
C TYR A 264 -14.26 7.81 -3.16
N ILE A 265 -13.55 8.92 -3.00
CA ILE A 265 -13.02 9.35 -1.69
C ILE A 265 -14.15 9.53 -0.69
N LYS A 266 -15.21 10.26 -1.07
CA LYS A 266 -16.39 10.46 -0.20
C LYS A 266 -17.10 9.16 0.15
N LEU A 267 -17.19 8.24 -0.82
CA LEU A 267 -17.78 6.92 -0.62
C LEU A 267 -16.98 6.12 0.42
N ILE A 268 -15.65 6.11 0.29
CA ILE A 268 -14.74 5.46 1.24
C ILE A 268 -14.90 6.07 2.63
N GLU A 269 -14.89 7.40 2.77
CA GLU A 269 -15.08 8.07 4.06
C GLU A 269 -16.39 7.65 4.74
N THR A 270 -17.49 7.66 3.97
CA THR A 270 -18.84 7.38 4.48
C THR A 270 -19.00 5.92 4.87
N LYS A 271 -18.56 4.99 4.02
CA LYS A 271 -18.79 3.55 4.22
C LYS A 271 -17.79 2.91 5.17
N ALA A 272 -16.52 3.32 5.13
CA ALA A 272 -15.51 2.83 6.08
C ALA A 272 -15.55 3.57 7.42
N GLY A 273 -16.27 4.70 7.53
CA GLY A 273 -16.31 5.49 8.76
C GLY A 273 -14.95 6.07 9.13
N ILE A 274 -14.17 6.46 8.13
CA ILE A 274 -12.83 7.06 8.29
C ILE A 274 -12.81 8.47 7.71
N LYS A 275 -11.98 9.35 8.25
CA LYS A 275 -11.79 10.71 7.72
C LYS A 275 -10.48 10.76 6.93
N LEU A 276 -10.57 10.98 5.62
CA LEU A 276 -9.38 11.18 4.79
C LEU A 276 -9.01 12.66 4.82
N LYS A 277 -7.92 13.00 5.53
CA LYS A 277 -7.44 14.38 5.56
C LYS A 277 -6.86 14.74 4.19
N LYS A 278 -7.56 15.60 3.45
CA LYS A 278 -7.06 16.15 2.19
C LYS A 278 -5.88 17.06 2.45
N ILE A 279 -4.75 16.78 1.81
CA ILE A 279 -3.53 17.58 1.86
C ILE A 279 -3.04 17.89 0.44
N GLY A 280 -2.22 18.92 0.30
CA GLY A 280 -1.50 19.18 -0.94
C GLY A 280 -0.33 18.22 -1.12
N ALA A 281 0.22 18.18 -2.34
CA ALA A 281 1.52 17.53 -2.55
C ALA A 281 2.58 18.20 -1.65
N PRO A 282 3.57 17.44 -1.14
CA PRO A 282 4.69 18.04 -0.41
C PRO A 282 5.26 19.24 -1.16
N GLN A 283 5.79 20.25 -0.49
CA GLN A 283 6.48 21.36 -1.14
C GLN A 283 7.99 21.11 -1.13
N PRO A 284 8.77 21.76 -2.02
CA PRO A 284 10.21 21.54 -2.04
C PRO A 284 10.90 21.82 -0.69
N GLN A 285 10.36 22.79 0.07
CA GLN A 285 10.83 23.07 1.43
C GLN A 285 10.56 21.91 2.40
N ASP A 286 9.44 21.20 2.25
CA ASP A 286 9.11 20.03 3.06
C ASP A 286 10.08 18.88 2.77
N ILE A 287 10.41 18.69 1.48
CA ILE A 287 11.38 17.67 1.03
C ILE A 287 12.74 17.95 1.66
N ILE A 288 13.27 19.17 1.50
CA ILE A 288 14.58 19.55 2.05
C ILE A 288 14.60 19.35 3.57
N LYS A 289 13.53 19.77 4.26
CA LYS A 289 13.43 19.61 5.71
C LYS A 289 13.38 18.13 6.12
N SER A 290 12.69 17.29 5.37
CA SER A 290 12.65 15.85 5.62
C SER A 290 14.02 15.20 5.38
N SER A 291 14.63 15.46 4.23
CA SER A 291 15.94 14.93 3.87
C SER A 291 17.01 15.37 4.88
N ALA A 292 17.02 16.64 5.29
CA ALA A 292 17.97 17.13 6.29
C ALA A 292 17.80 16.42 7.65
N LYS A 293 16.55 16.16 8.07
CA LYS A 293 16.28 15.41 9.31
C LYS A 293 16.78 13.97 9.23
N GLU A 294 16.60 13.31 8.09
CA GLU A 294 17.07 11.94 7.89
C GLU A 294 18.60 11.88 7.88
N VAL A 295 19.28 12.85 7.25
CA VAL A 295 20.75 12.96 7.29
C VAL A 295 21.26 13.09 8.73
N ILE A 296 20.62 13.94 9.55
CA ILE A 296 20.99 14.11 10.96
C ILE A 296 20.83 12.81 11.75
N LYS A 297 19.73 12.06 11.55
CA LYS A 297 19.58 10.74 12.18
C LYS A 297 20.64 9.75 11.73
N GLY A 298 21.11 9.86 10.49
CA GLY A 298 22.20 9.04 9.97
C GLY A 298 23.52 9.27 10.71
N PHE A 299 23.75 10.48 11.23
CA PHE A 299 24.96 10.80 11.99
C PHE A 299 25.07 9.99 13.29
N GLU A 300 23.95 9.59 13.90
CA GLU A 300 23.95 8.74 15.11
C GLU A 300 24.55 7.35 14.89
N LYS A 301 24.77 6.94 13.63
CA LYS A 301 25.36 5.64 13.26
C LYS A 301 26.84 5.72 12.90
N VAL A 302 27.39 6.93 12.84
CA VAL A 302 28.80 7.14 12.50
C VAL A 302 29.61 6.92 13.77
N ASP A 303 30.61 6.05 13.69
CA ASP A 303 31.53 5.79 14.80
C ASP A 303 32.50 6.98 14.96
N ASP A 304 32.78 7.34 16.22
CA ASP A 304 33.67 8.45 16.56
C ASP A 304 35.10 8.21 16.04
N GLU A 305 35.57 6.97 15.96
CA GLU A 305 36.91 6.63 15.44
C GLU A 305 37.06 7.02 13.96
N VAL A 306 35.97 7.03 13.21
CA VAL A 306 35.98 7.42 11.79
C VAL A 306 36.11 8.93 11.63
N LEU A 307 35.72 9.71 12.64
CA LEU A 307 35.74 11.18 12.58
C LEU A 307 37.17 11.72 12.42
N GLU A 308 38.15 11.08 13.07
CA GLU A 308 39.58 11.46 12.99
C GLU A 308 40.08 11.52 11.54
N LEU A 309 39.55 10.66 10.65
CA LEU A 309 39.92 10.63 9.24
C LEU A 309 39.46 11.86 8.44
N PHE A 310 38.49 12.61 8.96
CA PHE A 310 37.89 13.77 8.29
C PHE A 310 38.27 15.10 8.93
N GLU A 311 38.92 15.10 10.09
CA GLU A 311 39.20 16.32 10.88
C GLU A 311 39.98 17.37 10.10
N GLU A 312 41.09 16.99 9.43
CA GLU A 312 41.89 17.95 8.66
C GLU A 312 41.08 18.59 7.53
N THR A 313 40.29 17.79 6.81
CA THR A 313 39.46 18.28 5.70
C THR A 313 38.32 19.17 6.23
N ALA A 314 37.72 18.80 7.36
CA ALA A 314 36.68 19.58 8.02
C ALA A 314 37.24 20.93 8.50
N GLN A 315 38.43 20.94 9.10
CA GLN A 315 39.13 22.14 9.55
C GLN A 315 39.37 23.11 8.37
N GLN A 316 39.94 22.62 7.26
CA GLN A 316 40.16 23.43 6.05
C GLN A 316 38.85 24.01 5.49
N LEU A 317 37.76 23.23 5.51
CA LEU A 317 36.46 23.69 5.05
C LEU A 317 35.86 24.77 5.98
N ILE A 318 36.00 24.59 7.29
CA ILE A 318 35.56 25.56 8.31
C ILE A 318 36.35 26.87 8.19
N GLU A 319 37.67 26.80 8.03
CA GLU A 319 38.52 27.99 7.87
C GLU A 319 38.19 28.77 6.59
N SER A 320 37.93 28.06 5.48
CA SER A 320 37.67 28.70 4.19
C SER A 320 36.27 29.29 4.02
N LYS A 321 35.23 28.72 4.65
CA LYS A 321 33.83 29.10 4.45
C LYS A 321 33.09 29.55 5.71
N GLY A 322 33.64 29.28 6.89
CA GLY A 322 32.97 29.42 8.19
C GLY A 322 32.10 28.20 8.54
N ALA A 323 32.03 27.86 9.83
CA ALA A 323 31.40 26.62 10.32
C ALA A 323 29.94 26.44 9.86
N LEU A 324 29.10 27.47 10.02
CA LEU A 324 27.68 27.38 9.63
C LEU A 324 27.51 27.10 8.13
N LYS A 325 28.32 27.73 7.30
CA LYS A 325 28.26 27.57 5.84
C LYS A 325 28.82 26.22 5.41
N ALA A 326 29.89 25.75 6.04
CA ALA A 326 30.46 24.42 5.81
C ALA A 326 29.44 23.32 6.08
N VAL A 327 28.80 23.34 7.26
CA VAL A 327 27.75 22.36 7.63
C VAL A 327 26.54 22.46 6.70
N SER A 328 26.11 23.69 6.35
CA SER A 328 24.98 23.88 5.43
C SER A 328 25.28 23.32 4.03
N LEU A 329 26.51 23.49 3.52
CA LEU A 329 26.94 22.95 2.23
C LEU A 329 26.97 21.42 2.26
N ALA A 330 27.53 20.82 3.32
CA ALA A 330 27.55 19.37 3.49
C ALA A 330 26.13 18.79 3.54
N LEU A 331 25.25 19.38 4.35
CA LEU A 331 23.85 18.94 4.44
C LEU A 331 23.12 19.07 3.09
N ALA A 332 23.29 20.19 2.38
CA ALA A 332 22.67 20.39 1.08
C ALA A 332 23.19 19.40 0.01
N TYR A 333 24.48 19.08 0.04
CA TYR A 333 25.08 18.12 -0.88
C TYR A 333 24.61 16.68 -0.58
N ILE A 334 24.67 16.26 0.69
CA ILE A 334 24.25 14.92 1.13
C ILE A 334 22.75 14.73 0.91
N SER A 335 21.93 15.77 1.13
CA SER A 335 20.50 15.73 0.84
C SER A 335 20.16 15.79 -0.66
N GLY A 336 21.17 15.85 -1.55
CA GLY A 336 20.99 15.93 -3.00
C GLY A 336 20.37 17.26 -3.48
N THR A 337 20.32 18.28 -2.63
CA THR A 337 19.70 19.58 -2.92
C THR A 337 20.75 20.57 -3.39
N THR A 338 21.24 20.38 -4.62
CA THR A 338 22.31 21.19 -5.21
C THR A 338 21.81 22.30 -6.14
N GLU A 339 20.55 22.21 -6.60
CA GLU A 339 19.95 23.15 -7.55
C GLU A 339 18.94 24.12 -6.90
N LYS A 340 18.61 25.20 -7.63
CA LYS A 340 17.58 26.13 -7.20
C LYS A 340 16.22 25.43 -7.09
N ILE A 341 15.56 25.66 -5.97
CA ILE A 341 14.19 25.21 -5.72
C ILE A 341 13.25 25.80 -6.78
N LYS A 342 12.70 24.94 -7.64
CA LYS A 342 11.63 25.31 -8.57
C LYS A 342 10.30 25.42 -7.80
N LYS A 343 9.62 26.56 -7.91
CA LYS A 343 8.29 26.75 -7.32
C LYS A 343 7.27 25.83 -8.00
N ARG A 344 6.26 25.38 -7.26
CA ARG A 344 5.17 24.55 -7.77
C ARG A 344 3.82 24.87 -7.13
N SER A 345 2.76 24.43 -7.80
CA SER A 345 1.38 24.62 -7.36
C SER A 345 1.11 23.90 -6.04
N LEU A 346 0.50 24.59 -5.07
CA LEU A 346 0.06 24.02 -3.80
C LEU A 346 -1.12 23.05 -3.98
N LEU A 347 -1.90 23.24 -5.05
CA LEU A 347 -3.10 22.43 -5.33
C LEU A 347 -2.80 21.16 -6.14
N THR A 348 -1.87 21.27 -7.10
CA THR A 348 -1.64 20.20 -8.10
C THR A 348 -0.22 19.64 -8.07
N GLY A 349 0.72 20.27 -7.35
CA GLY A 349 2.13 19.89 -7.35
C GLY A 349 2.88 20.20 -8.66
N GLN A 350 2.23 20.85 -9.62
CA GLN A 350 2.81 21.11 -10.94
C GLN A 350 3.92 22.17 -10.85
N GLU A 351 5.10 21.82 -11.35
CA GLU A 351 6.27 22.71 -11.41
C GLU A 351 5.99 23.93 -12.28
N LEU A 352 6.57 25.08 -11.90
CA LEU A 352 6.44 26.38 -12.58
C LEU A 352 5.04 27.02 -12.50
N PHE A 353 4.09 26.41 -11.77
CA PHE A 353 2.81 27.03 -11.43
C PHE A 353 2.82 27.56 -9.99
N VAL A 354 2.05 28.61 -9.72
CA VAL A 354 1.86 29.18 -8.37
C VAL A 354 0.38 29.19 -8.04
N THR A 355 0.04 28.86 -6.79
CA THR A 355 -1.34 28.93 -6.31
C THR A 355 -1.58 30.28 -5.64
N PHE A 356 -2.64 30.97 -6.07
CA PHE A 356 -3.13 32.19 -5.42
C PHE A 356 -4.29 31.88 -4.49
N SER A 357 -4.29 32.50 -3.31
CA SER A 357 -5.44 32.50 -2.39
C SER A 357 -6.12 33.86 -2.48
N LEU A 358 -7.32 33.91 -3.04
CA LEU A 358 -8.13 35.12 -3.11
C LEU A 358 -9.15 35.11 -1.98
N GLN A 359 -9.13 36.15 -1.15
CA GLN A 359 -10.17 36.42 -0.16
C GLN A 359 -10.92 37.68 -0.59
N THR A 360 -12.25 37.63 -0.52
CA THR A 360 -13.13 38.75 -0.83
C THR A 360 -14.31 38.75 0.11
N ASN A 361 -14.85 39.94 0.39
CA ASN A 361 -16.08 40.12 1.16
C ASN A 361 -17.34 39.98 0.27
N GLU A 362 -17.15 39.86 -1.05
CA GLU A 362 -18.24 39.68 -2.01
C GLU A 362 -18.53 38.18 -2.23
N GLU A 363 -19.81 37.80 -2.23
CA GLU A 363 -20.21 36.42 -2.44
C GLU A 363 -19.95 35.97 -3.89
N PHE A 364 -19.30 34.81 -4.04
CA PHE A 364 -19.05 34.22 -5.36
C PHE A 364 -20.35 33.63 -5.95
N ARG A 365 -21.01 34.39 -6.84
CA ARG A 365 -22.21 33.95 -7.55
C ARG A 365 -21.94 32.95 -8.69
N GLY A 366 -20.67 32.69 -8.99
CA GLY A 366 -20.26 31.74 -10.02
C GLY A 366 -18.79 31.91 -10.43
N VAL A 367 -18.27 30.95 -11.20
CA VAL A 367 -16.86 30.92 -11.64
C VAL A 367 -16.50 32.14 -12.49
N SER A 368 -17.44 32.64 -13.30
CA SER A 368 -17.24 33.84 -14.15
C SER A 368 -16.95 35.11 -13.33
N TYR A 369 -17.47 35.20 -12.11
CA TYR A 369 -17.21 36.33 -11.21
C TYR A 369 -15.77 36.33 -10.69
N VAL A 370 -15.23 35.14 -10.39
CA VAL A 370 -13.82 34.95 -10.04
C VAL A 370 -12.93 35.44 -11.18
N TRP A 371 -13.26 35.10 -12.43
CA TRP A 371 -12.52 35.57 -13.60
C TRP A 371 -12.55 37.10 -13.76
N GLY A 372 -13.69 37.73 -13.50
CA GLY A 372 -13.81 39.19 -13.53
C GLY A 372 -12.98 39.89 -12.44
N ILE A 373 -12.80 39.26 -11.27
CA ILE A 373 -11.89 39.76 -10.23
C ILE A 373 -10.44 39.56 -10.65
N LEU A 374 -10.06 38.38 -11.16
CA LEU A 374 -8.70 38.09 -11.59
C LEU A 374 -8.25 39.04 -12.72
N LYS A 375 -9.11 39.32 -13.71
CA LYS A 375 -8.85 40.30 -14.79
C LYS A 375 -8.64 41.74 -14.29
N ARG A 376 -9.21 42.09 -13.13
CA ARG A 376 -9.00 43.41 -12.51
C ARG A 376 -7.72 43.47 -11.67
N LEU A 377 -7.34 42.36 -11.04
CA LEU A 377 -6.22 42.31 -10.10
C LEU A 377 -4.89 41.93 -10.76
N LEU A 378 -4.91 41.21 -11.89
CA LEU A 378 -3.72 40.75 -12.59
C LEU A 378 -3.47 41.55 -13.86
N PRO A 379 -2.20 41.79 -14.23
CA PRO A 379 -1.82 42.35 -15.52
C PRO A 379 -2.44 41.58 -16.70
N GLN A 380 -2.83 42.31 -17.75
CA GLN A 380 -3.51 41.76 -18.93
C GLN A 380 -2.77 40.54 -19.52
N ASN A 381 -1.45 40.62 -19.63
CA ASN A 381 -0.58 39.56 -20.16
C ASN A 381 -0.60 38.26 -19.33
N ILE A 382 -0.93 38.34 -18.03
CA ILE A 382 -1.11 37.15 -17.19
C ILE A 382 -2.51 36.59 -17.40
N THR A 383 -3.54 37.44 -17.46
CA THR A 383 -4.92 36.98 -17.61
C THR A 383 -5.27 36.43 -19.00
N ASP A 384 -4.52 36.80 -20.04
CA ASP A 384 -4.67 36.22 -21.38
C ASP A 384 -3.99 34.85 -21.53
N ALA A 385 -3.09 34.50 -20.59
CA ALA A 385 -2.34 33.24 -20.58
C ALA A 385 -2.95 32.14 -19.70
N ILE A 386 -3.93 32.49 -18.86
CA ILE A 386 -4.69 31.57 -17.99
C ILE A 386 -6.02 31.25 -18.67
#